data_AF-A0A222X9X4-F1
#
_entry.id   AF-A0A222X9X4-F1
#
_cell.length_a   1.000
_cell.length_b   1.000
_cell.length_c   1.000
_cell.angle_alpha   90.00
_cell.angle_beta   90.00
_cell.angle_gamma   90.00
#
_symmetry.space_group_name_H-M   'P 1'
#
loop_
_entity.id
_entity.type
_entity.pdbx_description
1 polymer ?
#
loop_
_entity_poly.entity_id
_entity_poly.type
_entity_poly.pdbx_seq_one_letter_code
_entity_poly.pdbx_strand_id
1 'polypeptide(L)'
;MPTLSSPRCGSLPWAIHEMNPLSSGSGAGPLATRSVFRVSAVRSRHAPGVTSRVAMPSDSTGNCERQGTSARSGSGGFTGFRTAAAEELPDAVAVMDPFHVVRLASDAPDRCRRRVQNDLHGHRGRASDPLYKARRTLHTGSDLLKNKQKAIIAALFAGDEHVEVEATWQVYQTMIGAYRDPDATAGRERMTTLIASISTGVPAALVEVRPLGRTLKQRAADVLAYFERPGTSNRPTEAINGRLEHLRGTALGLRNLTNYITRSLLETGGFRPVLHPPLR
;
A
#
# COMPACT_ATOMS: atom_id res chain seq x y z
N MET A 1 37.65 -48.82 -14.38
CA MET A 1 37.44 -47.64 -13.51
C MET A 1 36.73 -46.55 -14.31
N PRO A 2 35.44 -46.29 -14.05
CA PRO A 2 34.78 -45.04 -14.44
C PRO A 2 34.46 -44.19 -13.20
N THR A 3 34.75 -42.90 -13.29
CA THR A 3 34.51 -41.88 -12.28
C THR A 3 33.02 -41.54 -12.19
N LEU A 4 32.44 -41.68 -11.00
CA LEU A 4 31.06 -41.31 -10.68
C LEU A 4 30.94 -39.78 -10.54
N SER A 5 30.15 -39.17 -11.42
CA SER A 5 29.59 -37.82 -11.25
C SER A 5 28.61 -37.81 -10.07
N SER A 6 28.81 -36.88 -9.13
CA SER A 6 27.83 -36.57 -8.08
C SER A 6 26.81 -35.53 -8.59
N PRO A 7 25.49 -35.74 -8.43
CA PRO A 7 24.49 -34.71 -8.65
C PRO A 7 24.37 -33.82 -7.41
N ARG A 8 24.53 -32.49 -7.58
CA ARG A 8 24.28 -31.52 -6.50
C ARG A 8 22.78 -31.31 -6.34
N CYS A 9 22.24 -31.85 -5.25
CA CYS A 9 20.98 -31.44 -4.64
C CYS A 9 21.30 -30.37 -3.58
N GLY A 10 20.54 -29.28 -3.53
CA GLY A 10 20.78 -28.20 -2.56
C GLY A 10 20.03 -26.91 -2.84
N SER A 11 18.70 -27.00 -2.87
CA SER A 11 17.80 -25.87 -2.61
C SER A 11 18.13 -25.27 -1.23
N LEU A 12 18.44 -23.97 -1.17
CA LEU A 12 18.75 -23.21 0.04
C LEU A 12 17.56 -23.24 1.04
N PRO A 13 17.69 -23.85 2.24
CA PRO A 13 16.59 -24.05 3.17
C PRO A 13 16.60 -23.06 4.36
N TRP A 14 16.88 -21.76 4.14
CA TRP A 14 16.92 -20.78 5.25
C TRP A 14 15.71 -19.82 5.33
N ALA A 15 14.65 -20.06 4.56
CA ALA A 15 13.43 -19.27 4.68
C ALA A 15 12.56 -19.72 5.88
N ILE A 16 12.65 -18.97 6.99
CA ILE A 16 11.60 -18.80 8.03
C ILE A 16 11.41 -19.97 9.01
N HIS A 17 12.46 -20.47 9.66
CA HIS A 17 12.29 -21.14 10.96
C HIS A 17 13.39 -20.75 11.98
N GLU A 18 12.92 -20.41 13.18
CA GLU A 18 13.64 -20.18 14.45
C GLU A 18 14.60 -18.97 14.56
N MET A 19 14.10 -17.91 15.22
CA MET A 19 14.95 -16.91 15.89
C MET A 19 14.45 -16.68 17.32
N ASN A 20 15.19 -17.21 18.29
CA ASN A 20 15.02 -16.94 19.72
C ASN A 20 15.89 -15.72 20.12
N PRO A 21 15.45 -14.83 21.03
CA PRO A 21 16.04 -13.51 21.18
C PRO A 21 17.18 -13.47 22.20
N LEU A 22 18.22 -12.67 21.90
CA LEU A 22 19.14 -12.13 22.89
C LEU A 22 19.04 -10.60 22.92
N SER A 23 19.28 -10.07 24.11
CA SER A 23 18.76 -8.83 24.66
C SER A 23 19.56 -7.55 24.36
N SER A 24 18.81 -6.45 24.39
CA SER A 24 19.15 -5.09 24.88
C SER A 24 20.03 -4.16 24.03
N GLY A 25 19.61 -2.88 23.96
CA GLY A 25 20.41 -1.75 23.48
C GLY A 25 19.58 -0.63 22.85
N SER A 26 19.49 0.51 23.53
CA SER A 26 18.59 1.65 23.30
C SER A 26 19.09 2.67 22.26
N GLY A 27 18.17 3.33 21.54
CA GLY A 27 18.26 4.78 21.29
C GLY A 27 18.19 5.27 19.83
N ALA A 28 17.44 6.38 19.68
CA ALA A 28 17.32 7.31 18.53
C ALA A 28 16.23 7.01 17.47
N GLY A 29 15.21 7.88 17.47
CA GLY A 29 13.94 7.74 16.75
C GLY A 29 13.98 8.10 15.25
N PRO A 30 13.00 7.62 14.45
CA PRO A 30 12.93 7.97 13.04
C PRO A 30 11.83 8.99 12.71
N LEU A 31 12.18 9.90 11.80
CA LEU A 31 11.29 10.76 11.05
C LEU A 31 10.15 9.95 10.41
N ALA A 32 8.92 10.30 10.77
CA ALA A 32 7.71 9.64 10.33
C ALA A 32 7.53 9.75 8.80
N THR A 33 7.74 8.64 8.10
CA THR A 33 7.19 8.50 6.74
C THR A 33 5.70 8.20 6.89
N ARG A 34 4.85 9.21 6.66
CA ARG A 34 3.39 9.08 6.66
C ARG A 34 2.94 8.47 5.32
N SER A 35 2.62 7.18 5.33
CA SER A 35 1.81 6.58 4.26
C SER A 35 0.33 6.82 4.56
N VAL A 36 -0.41 7.32 3.58
CA VAL A 36 -1.83 7.64 3.68
C VAL A 36 -2.64 6.39 3.32
N PHE A 37 -3.43 5.87 4.26
CA PHE A 37 -4.27 4.69 4.04
C PHE A 37 -5.74 5.09 3.89
N ARG A 38 -6.39 4.57 2.84
CA ARG A 38 -7.82 4.75 2.56
C ARG A 38 -8.56 3.46 2.87
N VAL A 39 -9.64 3.57 3.64
CA VAL A 39 -10.53 2.47 4.01
C VAL A 39 -11.76 2.56 3.12
N SER A 40 -12.11 1.46 2.45
CA SER A 40 -13.39 1.30 1.76
C SER A 40 -14.32 0.48 2.65
N ALA A 41 -15.53 0.98 2.90
CA ALA A 41 -16.57 0.27 3.63
C ALA A 41 -17.41 -0.57 2.66
N VAL A 42 -17.58 -1.86 2.92
CA VAL A 42 -18.38 -2.75 2.07
C VAL A 42 -19.58 -3.28 2.87
N ARG A 43 -20.79 -3.11 2.32
CA ARG A 43 -22.04 -3.57 2.95
C ARG A 43 -22.01 -5.10 3.17
N SER A 44 -22.44 -5.54 4.35
CA SER A 44 -22.61 -6.96 4.64
C SER A 44 -23.73 -7.57 3.77
N ARG A 45 -23.52 -8.77 3.21
CA ARG A 45 -24.53 -9.50 2.43
C ARG A 45 -25.54 -10.27 3.31
N HIS A 46 -25.54 -10.07 4.62
CA HIS A 46 -26.37 -10.80 5.58
C HIS A 46 -27.54 -9.97 6.15
N ALA A 47 -28.23 -9.20 5.32
CA ALA A 47 -29.51 -8.59 5.71
C ALA A 47 -30.47 -8.51 4.51
N PRO A 48 -31.62 -9.21 4.53
CA PRO A 48 -32.68 -8.97 3.56
C PRO A 48 -33.45 -7.71 3.98
N GLY A 49 -33.56 -6.75 3.05
CA GLY A 49 -34.67 -5.78 3.04
C GLY A 49 -34.55 -4.54 3.93
N VAL A 50 -33.60 -3.63 3.67
CA VAL A 50 -33.80 -2.18 3.92
C VAL A 50 -33.09 -1.36 2.84
N THR A 51 -33.86 -0.73 1.95
CA THR A 51 -33.41 0.35 1.07
C THR A 51 -33.37 1.66 1.85
N SER A 52 -32.38 1.83 2.72
CA SER A 52 -32.11 3.14 3.33
C SER A 52 -31.37 4.03 2.33
N ARG A 53 -32.14 4.93 1.70
CA ARG A 53 -31.63 6.09 0.97
C ARG A 53 -31.00 7.01 2.03
N VAL A 54 -29.67 7.03 2.13
CA VAL A 54 -28.97 8.02 2.99
C VAL A 54 -29.19 9.39 2.36
N ALA A 55 -30.11 10.15 2.93
CA ALA A 55 -30.19 11.59 2.73
C ALA A 55 -29.08 12.23 3.57
N MET A 56 -28.19 12.98 2.92
CA MET A 56 -27.27 13.88 3.62
C MET A 56 -28.12 14.94 4.34
N PRO A 57 -27.96 15.16 5.66
CA PRO A 57 -28.70 16.22 6.33
C PRO A 57 -28.21 17.58 5.81
N SER A 58 -29.10 18.28 5.12
CA SER A 58 -29.08 19.74 5.03
C SER A 58 -29.57 20.30 6.37
N ASP A 59 -28.81 21.25 6.89
CA ASP A 59 -29.09 22.09 8.07
C ASP A 59 -28.77 21.49 9.45
N SER A 60 -27.63 21.90 9.99
CA SER A 60 -27.50 22.23 11.41
C SER A 60 -26.55 23.42 11.59
N THR A 61 -27.14 24.61 11.65
CA THR A 61 -26.57 25.75 12.36
C THR A 61 -26.45 25.38 13.84
N GLY A 62 -25.25 25.00 14.26
CA GLY A 62 -24.94 24.62 15.64
C GLY A 62 -23.59 25.18 16.06
N ASN A 63 -23.64 26.22 16.91
CA ASN A 63 -22.54 26.93 17.51
C ASN A 63 -21.57 25.95 18.23
N CYS A 64 -20.26 26.00 17.93
CA CYS A 64 -19.26 25.31 18.75
C CYS A 64 -18.10 26.25 19.04
N GLU A 65 -17.94 26.52 20.34
CA GLU A 65 -17.06 27.48 20.96
C GLU A 65 -15.58 27.31 20.62
N ARG A 66 -14.87 28.44 20.70
CA ARG A 66 -13.42 28.51 20.73
C ARG A 66 -12.88 27.65 21.86
N GLN A 67 -12.17 26.59 21.52
CA GLN A 67 -11.04 26.13 22.33
C GLN A 67 -9.78 26.25 21.51
N GLY A 68 -8.96 27.22 21.90
CA GLY A 68 -7.63 27.43 21.36
C GLY A 68 -6.75 26.23 21.67
N THR A 69 -6.52 25.40 20.67
CA THR A 69 -5.32 24.58 20.60
C THR A 69 -4.65 24.87 19.27
N SER A 70 -3.37 25.21 19.34
CA SER A 70 -2.51 25.51 18.20
C SER A 70 -2.58 24.39 17.16
N ALA A 71 -3.40 24.59 16.13
CA ALA A 71 -3.53 23.67 15.01
C ALA A 71 -2.28 23.81 14.14
N ARG A 72 -1.24 23.06 14.50
CA ARG A 72 -0.12 22.77 13.62
C ARG A 72 -0.67 21.90 12.49
N SER A 73 -0.93 22.52 11.34
CA SER A 73 -1.42 21.88 10.12
C SER A 73 -0.58 20.63 9.81
N GLY A 74 -1.19 19.46 9.98
CA GLY A 74 -0.53 18.17 9.81
C GLY A 74 -1.44 17.22 9.03
N SER A 75 -1.05 16.89 7.80
CA SER A 75 -1.76 16.00 6.87
C SER A 75 -2.37 14.76 7.56
N GLY A 76 -3.69 14.70 7.64
CA GLY A 76 -4.38 13.62 8.37
C GLY A 76 -5.87 13.54 8.08
N GLY A 77 -6.29 13.73 6.83
CA GLY A 77 -7.71 13.67 6.45
C GLY A 77 -8.33 12.27 6.45
N PHE A 78 -7.56 11.21 6.71
CA PHE A 78 -8.00 9.82 6.49
C PHE A 78 -8.36 9.02 7.75
N THR A 79 -7.92 9.42 8.94
CA THR A 79 -8.41 8.83 10.20
C THR A 79 -9.88 9.15 10.42
N GLY A 80 -10.32 10.37 10.05
CA GLY A 80 -11.71 10.80 10.19
C GLY A 80 -12.71 9.92 9.42
N PHE A 81 -12.39 9.52 8.17
CA PHE A 81 -13.29 8.66 7.39
C PHE A 81 -13.47 7.27 7.99
N ARG A 82 -12.43 6.70 8.60
CA ARG A 82 -12.54 5.39 9.25
C ARG A 82 -13.43 5.48 10.49
N THR A 83 -13.20 6.48 11.33
CA THR A 83 -13.98 6.71 12.56
C THR A 83 -15.44 6.96 12.20
N ALA A 84 -15.72 7.90 11.29
CA ALA A 84 -17.07 8.20 10.84
C ALA A 84 -17.75 6.98 10.20
N ALA A 85 -17.04 6.18 9.39
CA ALA A 85 -17.63 4.96 8.83
C ALA A 85 -17.94 3.91 9.89
N ALA A 86 -17.12 3.79 10.94
CA ALA A 86 -17.39 2.86 12.04
C ALA A 86 -18.58 3.31 12.90
N GLU A 87 -18.76 4.62 13.08
CA GLU A 87 -19.88 5.21 13.82
C GLU A 87 -21.20 5.13 13.03
N GLU A 88 -21.18 5.52 11.75
CA GLU A 88 -22.39 5.64 10.92
C GLU A 88 -22.79 4.34 10.22
N LEU A 89 -21.83 3.41 10.04
CA LEU A 89 -22.04 2.14 9.33
C LEU A 89 -21.41 0.97 10.12
N PRO A 90 -21.95 0.64 11.32
CA PRO A 90 -21.35 -0.35 12.22
C PRO A 90 -21.25 -1.75 11.61
N ASP A 91 -22.16 -2.10 10.69
CA ASP A 91 -22.17 -3.39 9.99
C ASP A 91 -21.25 -3.45 8.75
N ALA A 92 -20.58 -2.35 8.42
CA ALA A 92 -19.70 -2.29 7.26
C ALA A 92 -18.30 -2.78 7.60
N VAL A 93 -17.76 -3.64 6.73
CA VAL A 93 -16.40 -4.13 6.88
C VAL A 93 -15.43 -3.15 6.23
N ALA A 94 -14.43 -2.72 7.00
CA ALA A 94 -13.31 -1.93 6.53
C ALA A 94 -12.36 -2.79 5.69
N VAL A 95 -12.17 -2.43 4.42
CA VAL A 95 -11.25 -3.11 3.51
C VAL A 95 -10.20 -2.12 3.02
N MET A 96 -8.93 -2.51 3.05
CA MET A 96 -7.85 -1.76 2.43
C MET A 96 -7.68 -2.13 0.96
N ASP A 97 -7.60 -1.11 0.10
CA ASP A 97 -7.35 -1.33 -1.33
C ASP A 97 -5.93 -1.92 -1.55
N PRO A 98 -5.80 -3.06 -2.26
CA PRO A 98 -4.51 -3.66 -2.60
C PRO A 98 -3.52 -2.69 -3.25
N PHE A 99 -3.99 -1.74 -4.07
CA PHE A 99 -3.12 -0.75 -4.69
C PHE A 99 -2.36 0.07 -3.64
N HIS A 100 -3.06 0.55 -2.61
CA HIS A 100 -2.44 1.36 -1.55
C HIS A 100 -1.53 0.52 -0.66
N VAL A 101 -1.89 -0.74 -0.41
CA VAL A 101 -1.06 -1.68 0.36
C VAL A 101 0.22 -2.03 -0.38
N VAL A 102 0.14 -2.35 -1.67
CA VAL A 102 1.32 -2.64 -2.51
C VAL A 102 2.15 -1.37 -2.74
N ARG A 103 1.53 -0.20 -2.90
CA ARG A 103 2.23 1.09 -3.01
C ARG A 103 3.04 1.38 -1.75
N LEU A 104 2.47 1.16 -0.55
CA LEU A 104 3.21 1.26 0.71
C LEU A 104 4.42 0.32 0.69
N ALA A 105 4.19 -0.95 0.35
CA ALA A 105 5.25 -1.97 0.38
C ALA A 105 6.38 -1.66 -0.61
N SER A 106 6.07 -1.05 -1.77
CA SER A 106 7.05 -0.71 -2.81
C SER A 106 8.13 0.27 -2.33
N ASP A 107 7.86 1.09 -1.31
CA ASP A 107 8.84 2.03 -0.78
C ASP A 107 10.00 1.32 -0.05
N ALA A 108 9.76 0.13 0.52
CA ALA A 108 10.77 -0.61 1.28
C ALA A 108 11.96 -1.07 0.41
N PRO A 109 11.77 -1.82 -0.70
CA PRO A 109 12.89 -2.20 -1.57
C PRO A 109 13.57 -0.98 -2.19
N ASP A 110 12.85 0.10 -2.47
CA ASP A 110 13.47 1.34 -3.00
C ASP A 110 14.38 2.06 -2.02
N ARG A 111 14.06 2.02 -0.72
CA ARG A 111 14.91 2.57 0.34
C ARG A 111 16.10 1.66 0.62
N CYS A 112 15.85 0.36 0.80
CA CYS A 112 16.89 -0.63 1.04
C CYS A 112 17.93 -0.61 -0.08
N ARG A 113 17.49 -0.66 -1.34
CA ARG A 113 18.35 -0.55 -2.52
C ARG A 113 19.19 0.73 -2.53
N ARG A 114 18.63 1.88 -2.12
CA ARG A 114 19.37 3.15 -2.07
C ARG A 114 20.39 3.18 -0.94
N ARG A 115 20.06 2.62 0.22
CA ARG A 115 20.95 2.50 1.38
C ARG A 115 22.13 1.59 1.04
N VAL A 116 21.87 0.34 0.65
CA VAL A 116 22.90 -0.63 0.27
C VAL A 116 23.79 -0.10 -0.86
N GLN A 117 23.22 0.57 -1.87
CA GLN A 117 24.00 1.24 -2.92
C GLN A 117 24.97 2.30 -2.36
N ASN A 118 24.50 3.14 -1.43
CA ASN A 118 25.37 4.15 -0.81
C ASN A 118 26.42 3.49 0.09
N ASP A 119 26.06 2.44 0.82
CA ASP A 119 26.97 1.74 1.73
C ASP A 119 28.10 1.02 0.95
N LEU A 120 27.77 0.39 -0.17
CA LEU A 120 28.74 -0.31 -1.03
C LEU A 120 29.64 0.62 -1.84
N HIS A 121 29.11 1.75 -2.32
CA HIS A 121 29.80 2.59 -3.31
C HIS A 121 30.13 4.00 -2.84
N GLY A 122 29.67 4.41 -1.65
CA GLY A 122 29.88 5.77 -1.11
C GLY A 122 29.14 6.87 -1.87
N HIS A 123 28.23 6.53 -2.79
CA HIS A 123 27.51 7.51 -3.60
C HIS A 123 26.12 7.04 -4.02
N ARG A 124 25.27 8.02 -4.36
CA ARG A 124 23.96 7.75 -4.96
C ARG A 124 24.10 6.96 -6.26
N GLY A 125 23.15 6.05 -6.51
CA GLY A 125 23.16 5.18 -7.69
C GLY A 125 23.23 5.93 -9.03
N ARG A 126 24.09 5.41 -9.91
CA ARG A 126 24.44 5.88 -11.25
C ARG A 126 24.04 4.85 -12.29
N ALA A 127 24.06 5.26 -13.57
CA ALA A 127 23.68 4.39 -14.68
C ALA A 127 24.54 3.12 -14.81
N SER A 128 25.76 3.11 -14.28
CA SER A 128 26.68 1.96 -14.24
C SER A 128 26.31 0.91 -13.19
N ASP A 129 25.62 1.31 -12.13
CA ASP A 129 25.55 0.52 -10.90
C ASP A 129 24.47 -0.57 -11.02
N PRO A 130 24.77 -1.82 -10.60
CA PRO A 130 23.84 -2.95 -10.76
C PRO A 130 22.47 -2.70 -10.14
N LEU A 131 22.43 -2.24 -8.88
CA LEU A 131 21.18 -1.94 -8.18
C LEU A 131 20.40 -0.79 -8.85
N TYR A 132 21.08 0.25 -9.32
CA TYR A 132 20.41 1.35 -10.03
C TYR A 132 19.83 0.90 -11.38
N LYS A 133 20.56 0.08 -12.14
CA LYS A 133 20.09 -0.51 -13.40
C LYS A 133 18.84 -1.38 -13.19
N ALA A 134 18.85 -2.20 -12.14
CA ALA A 134 17.75 -3.13 -11.84
C ALA A 134 16.50 -2.49 -11.22
N ARG A 135 16.55 -1.20 -10.83
CA ARG A 135 15.48 -0.51 -10.07
C ARG A 135 14.06 -0.74 -10.59
N ARG A 136 13.83 -0.70 -11.91
CA ARG A 136 12.50 -0.91 -12.49
C ARG A 136 12.10 -2.39 -12.47
N THR A 137 13.05 -3.28 -12.73
CA THR A 137 12.84 -4.72 -12.72
C THR A 137 12.46 -5.22 -11.33
N LEU A 138 13.04 -4.64 -10.27
CA LEU A 138 12.71 -4.96 -8.88
C LEU A 138 11.25 -4.63 -8.52
N HIS A 139 10.62 -3.67 -9.20
CA HIS A 139 9.20 -3.33 -8.99
C HIS A 139 8.22 -4.18 -9.80
N THR A 140 8.71 -4.90 -10.81
CA THR A 140 7.86 -5.78 -11.62
C THR A 140 7.55 -7.05 -10.85
N GLY A 141 6.29 -7.48 -10.87
CA GLY A 141 5.89 -8.77 -10.30
C GLY A 141 6.66 -9.93 -10.93
N SER A 142 7.11 -10.88 -10.11
CA SER A 142 8.00 -11.98 -10.52
C SER A 142 7.39 -12.87 -11.61
N ASP A 143 6.08 -13.01 -11.60
CA ASP A 143 5.23 -13.66 -12.60
C ASP A 143 5.24 -12.95 -13.97
N LEU A 144 5.45 -11.63 -13.98
CA LEU A 144 5.48 -10.79 -15.18
C LEU A 144 6.88 -10.55 -15.75
N LEU A 145 7.92 -11.06 -15.08
CA LEU A 145 9.30 -10.89 -15.54
C LEU A 145 9.57 -11.74 -16.79
N LYS A 146 10.18 -11.13 -17.80
CA LYS A 146 10.74 -11.86 -18.96
C LYS A 146 11.95 -12.69 -18.53
N ASN A 147 12.26 -13.76 -19.25
CA ASN A 147 13.42 -14.62 -18.95
C ASN A 147 14.73 -13.84 -18.80
N LYS A 148 14.99 -12.87 -19.68
CA LYS A 148 16.15 -11.98 -19.58
C LYS A 148 16.18 -11.18 -18.26
N GLN A 149 15.02 -10.72 -17.79
CA GLN A 149 14.91 -9.97 -16.52
C GLN A 149 15.11 -10.88 -15.31
N LYS A 150 14.57 -12.12 -15.36
CA LYS A 150 14.81 -13.14 -14.33
C LYS A 150 16.30 -13.45 -14.20
N ALA A 151 17.00 -13.64 -15.31
CA ALA A 151 18.45 -13.85 -15.31
C ALA A 151 19.23 -12.66 -14.72
N ILE A 152 18.82 -11.42 -15.02
CA ILE A 152 19.44 -10.22 -14.42
C ILE A 152 19.24 -10.19 -12.91
N ILE A 153 18.04 -10.50 -12.41
CA ILE A 153 17.77 -10.53 -10.96
C ILE A 153 18.56 -11.66 -10.30
N ALA A 154 18.59 -12.85 -10.89
CA ALA A 154 19.37 -13.97 -10.37
C ALA A 154 20.87 -13.65 -10.29
N ALA A 155 21.42 -12.99 -11.31
CA ALA A 155 22.81 -12.52 -11.28
C ALA A 155 23.04 -11.41 -10.24
N LEU A 156 22.09 -10.49 -10.08
CA LEU A 156 22.17 -9.40 -9.10
C LEU A 156 22.21 -9.93 -7.65
N PHE A 157 21.51 -11.02 -7.37
CA PHE A 157 21.43 -11.63 -6.04
C PHE A 157 22.30 -12.89 -5.89
N ALA A 158 23.25 -13.12 -6.81
CA ALA A 158 24.11 -14.30 -6.75
C ALA A 158 25.14 -14.26 -5.60
N GLY A 159 25.41 -13.07 -5.04
CA GLY A 159 26.34 -12.88 -3.93
C GLY A 159 25.70 -12.13 -2.76
N ASP A 160 26.39 -12.15 -1.62
CA ASP A 160 25.86 -11.64 -0.34
C ASP A 160 25.79 -10.11 -0.27
N GLU A 161 26.44 -9.40 -1.20
CA GLU A 161 26.47 -7.93 -1.28
C GLU A 161 25.09 -7.28 -1.31
N HIS A 162 24.09 -7.99 -1.83
CA HIS A 162 22.72 -7.49 -1.99
C HIS A 162 21.68 -8.27 -1.17
N VAL A 163 22.11 -9.08 -0.19
CA VAL A 163 21.21 -9.98 0.58
C VAL A 163 20.05 -9.25 1.25
N GLU A 164 20.29 -8.04 1.77
CA GLU A 164 19.23 -7.22 2.39
C GLU A 164 18.21 -6.73 1.36
N VAL A 165 18.68 -6.39 0.15
CA VAL A 165 17.82 -5.96 -0.96
C VAL A 165 17.01 -7.14 -1.47
N GLU A 166 17.62 -8.32 -1.59
CA GLU A 166 16.93 -9.54 -1.98
C GLU A 166 15.82 -9.88 -0.98
N ALA A 167 16.13 -9.95 0.32
CA ALA A 167 15.15 -10.26 1.35
C ALA A 167 13.98 -9.26 1.35
N THR A 168 14.27 -7.96 1.23
CA THR A 168 13.25 -6.91 1.15
C THR A 168 12.41 -7.02 -0.13
N TRP A 169 13.05 -7.35 -1.26
CA TRP A 169 12.37 -7.59 -2.53
C TRP A 169 11.45 -8.81 -2.45
N GLN A 170 11.88 -9.91 -1.83
CA GLN A 170 11.06 -11.11 -1.65
C GLN A 170 9.80 -10.84 -0.83
N VAL A 171 9.89 -10.02 0.23
CA VAL A 171 8.71 -9.57 0.99
C VAL A 171 7.72 -8.85 0.07
N TYR A 172 8.21 -7.89 -0.71
CA TYR A 172 7.38 -7.14 -1.67
C TYR A 172 6.75 -8.05 -2.74
N GLN A 173 7.51 -8.98 -3.30
CA GLN A 173 7.01 -9.93 -4.31
C GLN A 173 6.00 -10.92 -3.74
N THR A 174 6.18 -11.36 -2.49
CA THR A 174 5.21 -12.22 -1.79
C THR A 174 3.87 -11.50 -1.60
N MET A 175 3.89 -10.20 -1.28
CA MET A 175 2.67 -9.38 -1.22
C MET A 175 1.96 -9.28 -2.57
N ILE A 176 2.71 -9.03 -3.65
CA ILE A 176 2.16 -9.00 -5.01
C ILE A 176 1.54 -10.34 -5.37
N GLY A 177 2.27 -11.43 -5.13
CA GLY A 177 1.83 -12.79 -5.40
C GLY A 177 0.54 -13.14 -4.65
N ALA A 178 0.44 -12.77 -3.37
CA ALA A 178 -0.77 -12.98 -2.57
C ALA A 178 -1.99 -12.29 -3.19
N TYR A 179 -1.90 -11.01 -3.57
CA TYR A 179 -3.02 -10.29 -4.17
C TYR A 179 -3.38 -10.72 -5.59
N ARG A 180 -2.46 -11.35 -6.32
CA ARG A 180 -2.68 -11.87 -7.68
C ARG A 180 -3.07 -13.33 -7.71
N ASP A 181 -3.05 -14.01 -6.56
CA ASP A 181 -3.41 -15.42 -6.47
C ASP A 181 -4.86 -15.61 -6.95
N PRO A 182 -5.11 -16.48 -7.94
CA PRO A 182 -6.47 -16.73 -8.42
C PRO A 182 -7.34 -17.38 -7.34
N ASP A 183 -6.74 -18.08 -6.37
CA ASP A 183 -7.43 -18.58 -5.19
C ASP A 183 -7.28 -17.57 -4.05
N ALA A 184 -8.39 -16.93 -3.69
CA ALA A 184 -8.42 -15.95 -2.61
C ALA A 184 -8.06 -16.56 -1.24
N THR A 185 -8.32 -17.86 -1.02
CA THR A 185 -7.96 -18.54 0.22
C THR A 185 -6.46 -18.71 0.33
N ALA A 186 -5.82 -19.22 -0.73
CA ALA A 186 -4.37 -19.34 -0.82
C ALA A 186 -3.67 -17.97 -0.74
N GLY A 187 -4.22 -16.96 -1.41
CA GLY A 187 -3.73 -15.58 -1.32
C GLY A 187 -3.81 -15.01 0.10
N ARG A 188 -4.93 -15.24 0.80
CA ARG A 188 -5.12 -14.82 2.20
C ARG A 188 -4.15 -15.51 3.14
N GLU A 189 -3.95 -16.82 2.99
CA GLU A 189 -3.00 -17.59 3.78
C GLU A 189 -1.57 -17.07 3.58
N ARG A 190 -1.17 -16.88 2.32
CA ARG A 190 0.15 -16.32 1.98
C ARG A 190 0.36 -14.93 2.60
N MET A 191 -0.64 -14.04 2.51
CA MET A 191 -0.58 -12.71 3.13
C MET A 191 -0.53 -12.80 4.65
N THR A 192 -1.30 -13.69 5.27
CA THR A 192 -1.32 -13.90 6.73
C THR A 192 0.04 -14.34 7.24
N THR A 193 0.62 -15.37 6.61
CA THR A 193 1.94 -15.91 6.93
C THR A 193 3.02 -14.84 6.75
N LEU A 194 2.96 -14.06 5.67
CA LEU A 194 3.88 -12.96 5.46
C LEU A 194 3.77 -11.90 6.55
N ILE A 195 2.56 -11.43 6.87
CA ILE A 195 2.36 -10.42 7.92
C ILE A 195 2.92 -10.94 9.23
N ALA A 196 2.66 -12.20 9.59
CA ALA A 196 3.20 -12.80 10.82
C ALA A 196 4.74 -12.79 10.82
N SER A 197 5.37 -13.22 9.73
CA SER A 197 6.85 -13.33 9.66
C SER A 197 7.57 -11.99 9.71
N ILE A 198 6.98 -10.92 9.15
CA ILE A 198 7.59 -9.58 9.17
C ILE A 198 7.13 -8.71 10.36
N SER A 199 6.20 -9.22 11.18
CA SER A 199 5.70 -8.51 12.37
C SER A 199 6.57 -8.70 13.61
N THR A 200 7.35 -9.79 13.67
CA THR A 200 8.14 -10.19 14.84
C THR A 200 9.44 -10.84 14.40
N GLY A 201 10.54 -10.62 15.11
CA GLY A 201 11.80 -11.33 14.85
C GLY A 201 12.52 -10.94 13.56
N VAL A 202 12.16 -9.82 12.92
CA VAL A 202 12.86 -9.33 11.72
C VAL A 202 14.29 -8.90 12.08
N PRO A 203 15.32 -9.43 11.40
CA PRO A 203 16.72 -9.04 11.63
C PRO A 203 16.93 -7.54 11.60
N ALA A 204 17.85 -7.05 12.45
CA ALA A 204 18.14 -5.61 12.56
C ALA A 204 18.59 -4.97 11.24
N ALA A 205 19.27 -5.76 10.38
CA ALA A 205 19.72 -5.37 9.05
C ALA A 205 18.56 -5.03 8.08
N LEU A 206 17.37 -5.61 8.26
CA LEU A 206 16.19 -5.31 7.42
C LEU A 206 15.45 -4.06 7.91
N VAL A 207 16.18 -2.94 7.94
CA VAL A 207 15.74 -1.65 8.50
C VAL A 207 14.41 -1.19 7.90
N GLU A 208 14.21 -1.39 6.60
CA GLU A 208 13.02 -0.96 5.86
C GLU A 208 11.82 -1.88 6.04
N VAL A 209 12.04 -3.17 6.33
CA VAL A 209 10.97 -4.16 6.52
C VAL A 209 10.30 -4.00 7.88
N ARG A 210 11.04 -3.64 8.93
CA ARG A 210 10.51 -3.45 10.29
C ARG A 210 9.34 -2.46 10.39
N PRO A 211 9.42 -1.23 9.84
CA PRO A 211 8.28 -0.31 9.87
C PRO A 211 7.12 -0.77 8.97
N LEU A 212 7.41 -1.43 7.84
CA LEU A 212 6.38 -2.04 6.99
C LEU A 212 5.60 -3.10 7.78
N GLY A 213 6.30 -4.02 8.45
CA GLY A 213 5.71 -5.07 9.26
C GLY A 213 4.86 -4.54 10.41
N ARG A 214 5.33 -3.51 11.14
CA ARG A 214 4.52 -2.84 12.17
C ARG A 214 3.20 -2.31 11.60
N THR A 215 3.27 -1.68 10.43
CA THR A 215 2.10 -1.08 9.78
C THR A 215 1.12 -2.15 9.33
N LEU A 216 1.62 -3.24 8.71
CA LEU A 216 0.79 -4.36 8.29
C LEU A 216 0.17 -5.09 9.47
N LYS A 217 0.90 -5.27 10.58
CA LYS A 217 0.35 -5.84 11.83
C LYS A 217 -0.85 -5.04 12.34
N GLN A 218 -0.68 -3.72 12.43
CA GLN A 218 -1.74 -2.81 12.91
C GLN A 218 -2.98 -2.82 12.02
N ARG A 219 -2.84 -3.15 10.73
CA ARG A 219 -3.92 -3.13 9.75
C ARG A 219 -4.26 -4.51 9.20
N ALA A 220 -3.82 -5.58 9.85
CA ALA A 220 -3.92 -6.94 9.33
C ALA A 220 -5.37 -7.33 9.01
N ALA A 221 -6.32 -7.00 9.88
CA ALA A 221 -7.74 -7.26 9.65
C ALA A 221 -8.24 -6.59 8.35
N ASP A 222 -7.96 -5.30 8.16
CA ASP A 222 -8.43 -4.55 6.98
C ASP A 222 -7.75 -5.02 5.68
N VAL A 223 -6.48 -5.45 5.77
CA VAL A 223 -5.70 -6.02 4.65
C VAL A 223 -6.24 -7.39 4.24
N LEU A 224 -6.54 -8.25 5.22
CA LEU A 224 -7.01 -9.61 4.98
C LEU A 224 -8.48 -9.66 4.56
N ALA A 225 -9.29 -8.68 4.99
CA ALA A 225 -10.71 -8.57 4.60
C ALA A 225 -10.91 -8.47 3.07
N TYR A 226 -9.91 -8.00 2.32
CA TYR A 226 -9.95 -7.98 0.86
C TYR A 226 -10.18 -9.37 0.26
N PHE A 227 -9.54 -10.40 0.83
CA PHE A 227 -9.61 -11.77 0.30
C PHE A 227 -10.97 -12.43 0.51
N GLU A 228 -11.77 -11.98 1.48
CA GLU A 228 -13.14 -12.46 1.68
C GLU A 228 -14.13 -11.82 0.70
N ARG A 229 -13.75 -10.68 0.11
CA ARG A 229 -14.59 -9.88 -0.80
C ARG A 229 -13.77 -9.40 -2.00
N PRO A 230 -13.25 -10.32 -2.83
CA PRO A 230 -12.44 -9.94 -3.98
C PRO A 230 -13.24 -9.04 -4.93
N GLY A 231 -12.57 -8.04 -5.53
CA GLY A 231 -13.18 -7.09 -6.46
C GLY A 231 -13.62 -5.76 -5.84
N THR A 232 -13.45 -5.55 -4.54
CA THR A 232 -13.61 -4.23 -3.92
C THR A 232 -12.49 -3.31 -4.39
N SER A 233 -12.83 -2.38 -5.28
CA SER A 233 -11.88 -1.50 -5.95
C SER A 233 -12.21 -0.06 -5.64
N ASN A 234 -11.21 0.71 -5.23
CA ASN A 234 -11.37 2.14 -5.03
C ASN A 234 -11.13 2.93 -6.34
N ARG A 235 -10.91 2.25 -7.48
CA ARG A 235 -10.63 2.90 -8.78
C ARG A 235 -11.68 3.94 -9.18
N PRO A 236 -13.00 3.73 -9.03
CA PRO A 236 -13.98 4.77 -9.39
C PRO A 236 -13.78 6.05 -8.57
N THR A 237 -13.58 5.91 -7.27
CA THR A 237 -13.32 7.04 -6.37
C THR A 237 -11.98 7.71 -6.66
N GLU A 238 -10.94 6.93 -6.96
CA GLU A 238 -9.62 7.46 -7.34
C GLU A 238 -9.65 8.18 -8.69
N ALA A 239 -10.47 7.74 -9.64
CA ALA A 239 -10.65 8.43 -10.91
C ALA A 239 -11.28 9.82 -10.71
N ILE A 240 -12.29 9.91 -9.84
CA ILE A 240 -12.91 11.19 -9.46
C ILE A 240 -11.90 12.08 -8.73
N ASN A 241 -11.19 11.55 -7.73
CA ASN A 241 -10.16 12.29 -7.01
C ASN A 241 -9.07 12.81 -7.94
N GLY A 242 -8.60 12.00 -8.89
CA GLY A 242 -7.61 12.42 -9.87
C GLY A 242 -8.08 13.60 -10.72
N ARG A 243 -9.36 13.61 -11.13
CA ARG A 243 -9.96 14.76 -11.82
C ARG A 243 -10.00 16.01 -10.93
N LEU A 244 -10.39 15.86 -9.67
CA LEU A 244 -10.44 16.99 -8.72
C LEU A 244 -9.05 17.55 -8.39
N GLU A 245 -8.04 16.69 -8.28
CA GLU A 245 -6.65 17.10 -8.06
C GLU A 245 -6.09 17.85 -9.28
N HIS A 246 -6.40 17.38 -10.49
CA HIS A 246 -6.08 18.11 -11.73
C HIS A 246 -6.77 19.47 -11.77
N LEU A 247 -8.07 19.52 -11.44
CA LEU A 247 -8.85 20.74 -11.36
C LEU A 247 -8.27 21.75 -10.36
N ARG A 248 -7.80 21.28 -9.20
CA ARG A 248 -7.15 22.14 -8.19
C ARG A 248 -5.87 22.75 -8.73
N GLY A 249 -5.10 21.97 -9.51
CA GLY A 249 -3.89 22.44 -10.18
C GLY A 249 -4.16 23.55 -11.20
N THR A 250 -5.19 23.39 -12.03
CA THR A 250 -5.59 24.41 -13.03
C THR A 250 -6.29 25.62 -12.42
N ALA A 251 -6.95 25.46 -11.27
CA ALA A 251 -7.65 26.52 -10.56
C ALA A 251 -6.77 27.42 -9.68
N LEU A 252 -5.46 27.15 -9.58
CA LEU A 252 -4.51 27.87 -8.70
C LEU A 252 -4.92 27.89 -7.22
N GLY A 253 -5.56 26.81 -6.74
CA GLY A 253 -5.90 26.60 -5.33
C GLY A 253 -7.32 27.01 -4.91
N LEU A 254 -7.57 26.96 -3.61
CA LEU A 254 -8.89 27.20 -2.99
C LEU A 254 -8.98 28.64 -2.48
N ARG A 255 -9.71 29.50 -3.21
CA ARG A 255 -9.96 30.90 -2.81
C ARG A 255 -11.40 31.14 -2.34
N ASN A 256 -12.35 30.36 -2.86
CA ASN A 256 -13.77 30.44 -2.55
C ASN A 256 -14.38 29.04 -2.62
N LEU A 257 -15.06 28.63 -1.54
CA LEU A 257 -15.62 27.29 -1.40
C LEU A 257 -16.74 27.01 -2.41
N THR A 258 -17.66 27.96 -2.60
CA THR A 258 -18.77 27.85 -3.56
C THR A 258 -18.24 27.60 -4.96
N ASN A 259 -17.29 28.42 -5.42
CA ASN A 259 -16.69 28.28 -6.74
C ASN A 259 -15.94 26.94 -6.90
N TYR A 260 -15.28 26.48 -5.84
CA TYR A 260 -14.60 25.19 -5.84
C TYR A 260 -15.59 24.03 -5.96
N ILE A 261 -16.70 24.05 -5.22
CA ILE A 261 -17.77 23.06 -5.30
C ILE A 261 -18.39 23.05 -6.70
N THR A 262 -18.79 24.23 -7.21
CA THR A 262 -19.39 24.36 -8.54
C THR A 262 -18.48 23.80 -9.63
N ARG A 263 -17.20 24.17 -9.61
CA ARG A 263 -16.23 23.67 -10.59
C ARG A 263 -16.00 22.16 -10.46
N SER A 264 -15.93 21.65 -9.24
CA SER A 264 -15.78 20.21 -8.95
C SER A 264 -16.95 19.40 -9.49
N LEU A 265 -18.18 19.90 -9.30
CA LEU A 265 -19.40 19.24 -9.80
C LEU A 265 -19.48 19.27 -11.33
N LEU A 266 -19.11 20.38 -11.97
CA LEU A 266 -19.08 20.49 -13.44
C LEU A 266 -18.07 19.53 -14.07
N GLU A 267 -16.85 19.47 -13.53
CA GLU A 267 -15.75 18.63 -14.05
C GLU A 267 -16.01 17.13 -13.83
N THR A 268 -16.55 16.75 -12.68
CA THR A 268 -16.72 15.33 -12.32
C THR A 268 -18.08 14.76 -12.68
N GLY A 269 -19.14 15.58 -12.68
CA GLY A 269 -20.51 15.17 -13.01
C GLY A 269 -20.80 15.17 -14.51
N GLY A 270 -19.99 15.88 -15.32
CA GLY A 270 -20.24 16.12 -16.74
C GLY A 270 -21.46 17.01 -16.99
N PHE A 271 -21.57 17.57 -18.19
CA PHE A 271 -22.84 18.16 -18.62
C PHE A 271 -23.83 17.04 -18.89
N ARG A 272 -24.88 16.91 -18.09
CA ARG A 272 -26.07 16.16 -18.55
C ARG A 272 -26.72 16.97 -19.67
N PRO A 273 -26.95 16.43 -20.88
CA PRO A 273 -27.75 17.11 -21.88
C PRO A 273 -29.21 17.06 -21.42
N VAL A 274 -29.59 17.98 -20.55
CA VAL A 274 -31.00 18.29 -20.26
C VAL A 274 -31.20 19.76 -20.57
N LEU A 275 -31.08 20.12 -21.85
CA LEU A 275 -31.52 21.42 -22.36
C LEU A 275 -31.98 21.26 -23.82
N HIS A 276 -33.05 20.50 -24.04
CA HIS A 276 -34.03 20.90 -25.04
C HIS A 276 -35.34 21.16 -24.28
N PRO A 277 -35.94 22.37 -24.37
CA PRO A 277 -37.27 22.60 -23.85
C PRO A 277 -38.27 21.65 -24.52
N PRO A 278 -39.37 21.25 -23.87
CA PRO A 278 -40.50 20.73 -24.62
C PRO A 278 -40.96 21.84 -25.55
N LEU A 279 -40.74 21.67 -26.86
CA LEU A 279 -41.46 22.45 -27.84
C LEU A 279 -42.92 22.00 -27.77
N ARG A 280 -43.77 22.99 -27.53
CA ARG A 280 -45.22 22.90 -27.42
C ARG A 280 -45.86 22.36 -28.70
#